data_AF-A0A1H3YME0-F1
#
_entry.id   AF-A0A1H3YME0-F1
#
_cell.length_a   1.000
_cell.length_b   1.000
_cell.length_c   1.000
_cell.angle_alpha   90.00
_cell.angle_beta   90.00
_cell.angle_gamma   90.00
#
_symmetry.space_group_name_H-M   'P 1'
#
loop_
_entity.id
_entity.type
_entity.pdbx_description
1 polymer ?
#
loop_
_entity_poly.entity_id
_entity_poly.type
_entity_poly.pdbx_seq_one_letter_code
_entity_poly.pdbx_strand_id
1 'polypeptide(L)'
;MKNIFTITIMCVALMVTLSCNASESEKKEFTLSRSELLNKIKGGWAGQVIGCTYGGPTEFQWNGTMIDGHVPIPWDDTRMLWYYENSPGLYDDVYMDLTFVDVFEKHGLDAPDSLHALAFTHAEYPLWHANQAARYNILNGIMPPASGHWKNNPHADDIDFQIEADFAGLMSPGMANSAAAICDRIGHIMNYGDGLYGGIYVAAMYSLAFVHNDIEFIVEEALKTIPAESQFYQCIADVIKWYRNNPDDWKSAWFEAQKKWTHDKGCPDGVFVPFNIDAKINAAYIVIGLLYGKGDYGATIDISTRCGYDSDCNPANAAGILGTMIGYDNIPDYWMQGMDKVEDMNFKYTEMSLNKVYDIGFRHAVEMIKRNGGSENGDSFTIQYQTPQTVPLEIGFEGIYPTQRKSINRRLTAQTNEVSLDITGCGFALTGYAAATGDRKDEVLEADIYIDDKFMETIKMPTSSLIRKHEVTWNYDLPEGKHTIQVKAKHIPENYFIHVRDVIMYSEKNPEKQVYF
;
A
#
# COMPACT_ATOMS: atom_id res chain seq x y z
N MET A 1 13.41 -89.73 -8.07
CA MET A 1 13.99 -88.87 -9.13
C MET A 1 13.08 -87.68 -9.36
N LYS A 2 13.66 -86.48 -9.37
CA LYS A 2 13.09 -85.16 -9.75
C LYS A 2 12.32 -84.37 -8.67
N ASN A 3 13.11 -83.59 -7.93
CA ASN A 3 13.00 -82.13 -7.70
C ASN A 3 11.61 -81.50 -7.67
N ILE A 4 11.19 -81.06 -6.48
CA ILE A 4 10.17 -80.02 -6.31
C ILE A 4 10.86 -78.83 -5.63
N PHE A 5 10.94 -77.72 -6.36
CA PHE A 5 11.43 -76.43 -5.90
C PHE A 5 10.49 -75.87 -4.83
N THR A 6 11.02 -75.52 -3.66
CA THR A 6 10.32 -74.79 -2.61
C THR A 6 10.37 -73.29 -2.94
N ILE A 7 9.24 -72.72 -3.36
CA ILE A 7 9.08 -71.27 -3.49
C ILE A 7 8.72 -70.72 -2.10
N THR A 8 9.63 -69.94 -1.52
CA THR A 8 9.37 -69.16 -0.30
C THR A 8 8.86 -67.78 -0.74
N ILE A 9 7.56 -67.51 -0.58
CA ILE A 9 7.01 -66.16 -0.74
C ILE A 9 7.15 -65.46 0.61
N MET A 10 8.13 -64.57 0.68
CA MET A 10 8.34 -63.64 1.79
C MET A 10 7.38 -62.47 1.60
N CYS A 11 6.31 -62.42 2.40
CA CYS A 11 5.43 -61.25 2.48
C CYS A 11 6.15 -60.14 3.25
N VAL A 12 6.68 -59.16 2.52
CA VAL A 12 7.15 -57.89 3.11
C VAL A 12 5.92 -57.00 3.29
N ALA A 13 5.48 -56.84 4.54
CA ALA A 13 4.51 -55.82 4.91
C ALA A 13 5.21 -54.44 4.87
N LEU A 14 4.94 -53.67 3.82
CA LEU A 14 5.26 -52.24 3.79
C LEU A 14 4.29 -51.53 4.75
N MET A 15 4.76 -51.16 5.94
CA MET A 15 4.09 -50.14 6.74
C MET A 15 4.34 -48.79 6.07
N VAL A 16 3.36 -48.31 5.31
CA VAL A 16 3.29 -46.91 4.91
C VAL A 16 2.86 -46.13 6.14
N THR A 17 3.81 -45.44 6.77
CA THR A 17 3.51 -44.38 7.74
C THR A 17 2.92 -43.20 6.98
N LEU A 18 1.60 -43.16 6.88
CA LEU A 18 0.86 -41.95 6.56
C LEU A 18 1.08 -40.95 7.70
N SER A 19 2.05 -40.06 7.55
CA SER A 19 2.08 -38.81 8.31
C SER A 19 0.78 -38.08 8.03
N CYS A 20 -0.05 -37.95 9.07
CA CYS A 20 -1.21 -37.07 9.05
C CYS A 20 -0.72 -35.63 8.97
N ASN A 21 -0.56 -35.09 7.77
CA ASN A 21 -0.78 -33.67 7.55
C ASN A 21 -2.30 -33.48 7.52
N ALA A 22 -2.93 -33.44 8.70
CA ALA A 22 -4.22 -32.78 8.82
C ALA A 22 -3.98 -31.33 8.38
N SER A 23 -4.67 -30.87 7.35
CA SER A 23 -4.46 -29.53 6.80
C SER A 23 -4.60 -28.50 7.92
N GLU A 24 -3.59 -27.64 8.13
CA GLU A 24 -3.65 -26.58 9.13
C GLU A 24 -4.90 -25.68 8.99
N SER A 25 -5.53 -25.67 7.80
CA SER A 25 -6.80 -24.99 7.51
C SER A 25 -8.02 -25.44 8.34
N GLU A 26 -7.95 -26.56 9.08
CA GLU A 26 -9.06 -27.04 9.92
C GLU A 26 -9.01 -26.56 11.38
N LYS A 27 -7.89 -25.98 11.83
CA LYS A 27 -7.77 -25.52 13.22
C LYS A 27 -8.58 -24.23 13.43
N LYS A 28 -9.55 -24.30 14.34
CA LYS A 28 -10.35 -23.14 14.76
C LYS A 28 -9.69 -22.30 15.85
N GLU A 29 -8.71 -22.88 16.54
CA GLU A 29 -8.00 -22.25 17.65
C GLU A 29 -6.50 -22.43 17.50
N PHE A 30 -5.75 -21.37 17.76
CA PHE A 30 -4.30 -21.37 17.83
C PHE A 30 -3.86 -20.92 19.23
N THR A 31 -2.66 -21.31 19.63
CA THR A 31 -2.07 -20.86 20.90
C THR A 31 -0.68 -20.34 20.63
N LEU A 32 -0.41 -19.12 21.12
CA LEU A 32 0.92 -18.52 21.13
C LEU A 32 1.31 -18.22 22.57
N SER A 33 2.56 -18.48 22.95
CA SER A 33 3.11 -17.94 24.18
C SER A 33 3.24 -16.42 24.09
N ARG A 34 3.36 -15.77 25.24
CA ARG A 34 3.65 -14.34 25.33
C ARG A 34 4.92 -13.97 24.59
N SER A 35 5.96 -14.79 24.74
CA SER A 35 7.25 -14.58 24.06
C SER A 35 7.13 -14.69 22.55
N GLU A 36 6.39 -15.68 22.03
CA GLU A 36 6.17 -15.85 20.59
C GLU A 36 5.33 -14.72 20.01
N LEU A 37 4.25 -14.31 20.67
CA LEU A 37 3.41 -13.19 20.22
C LEU A 37 4.24 -11.90 20.12
N LEU A 38 4.99 -11.57 21.17
CA LEU A 38 5.85 -10.39 21.16
C LEU A 38 6.96 -10.50 20.09
N ASN A 39 7.61 -11.65 19.98
CA ASN A 39 8.66 -11.89 18.99
C ASN A 39 8.15 -11.68 17.55
N LYS A 40 6.95 -12.16 17.24
CA LYS A 40 6.30 -11.97 15.93
C LYS A 40 5.92 -10.51 15.68
N ILE A 41 5.38 -9.80 16.67
CA ILE A 41 5.08 -8.35 16.57
C ILE A 41 6.35 -7.54 16.30
N LYS A 42 7.42 -7.81 17.06
CA LYS A 42 8.73 -7.19 16.83
C LYS A 42 9.23 -7.45 15.41
N GLY A 43 9.08 -8.69 14.94
CA GLY A 43 9.55 -9.12 13.62
C GLY A 43 8.84 -8.38 12.48
N GLY A 44 7.55 -8.09 12.62
CA GLY A 44 6.80 -7.30 11.65
C GLY A 44 7.33 -5.89 11.49
N TRP A 45 7.36 -5.13 12.59
CA TRP A 45 7.87 -3.75 12.58
C TRP A 45 9.35 -3.63 12.21
N ALA A 46 10.20 -4.54 12.71
CA ALA A 46 11.62 -4.58 12.33
C ALA A 46 11.77 -4.87 10.84
N GLY A 47 10.97 -5.80 10.30
CA GLY A 47 10.97 -6.13 8.89
C GLY A 47 10.56 -4.95 8.01
N GLN A 48 9.51 -4.22 8.38
CA GLN A 48 9.08 -3.02 7.67
C GLN A 48 10.21 -2.00 7.55
N VAL A 49 10.90 -1.68 8.66
CA VAL A 49 12.05 -0.76 8.66
C VAL A 49 13.22 -1.29 7.82
N ILE A 50 13.52 -2.59 7.88
CA ILE A 50 14.56 -3.22 7.07
C ILE A 50 14.26 -3.07 5.58
N GLY A 51 13.05 -3.44 5.16
CA GLY A 51 12.64 -3.41 3.75
C GLY A 51 12.63 -2.00 3.18
N CYS A 52 12.01 -1.06 3.89
CA CYS A 52 11.97 0.36 3.53
C CYS A 52 13.40 0.92 3.37
N THR A 53 14.29 0.65 4.34
CA THR A 53 15.69 1.10 4.29
C THR A 53 16.47 0.49 3.12
N TYR A 54 16.28 -0.80 2.82
CA TYR A 54 16.99 -1.49 1.74
C TYR A 54 16.54 -0.99 0.37
N GLY A 55 15.25 -0.72 0.21
CA GLY A 55 14.65 -0.28 -1.05
C GLY A 55 14.75 1.22 -1.34
N GLY A 56 14.93 2.05 -0.31
CA GLY A 56 15.00 3.51 -0.44
C GLY A 56 16.00 4.05 -1.47
N PRO A 57 17.22 3.49 -1.64
CA PRO A 57 18.16 3.96 -2.66
C PRO A 57 17.68 3.81 -4.11
N THR A 58 16.68 2.98 -4.36
CA THR A 58 16.18 2.66 -5.72
C THR A 58 14.77 3.16 -6.00
N GLU A 59 14.13 3.82 -5.03
CA GLU A 59 12.78 4.37 -5.11
C GLU A 59 12.62 5.24 -6.37
N PHE A 60 11.66 4.87 -7.22
CA PHE A 60 11.35 5.45 -8.52
C PHE A 60 12.52 5.57 -9.53
N GLN A 61 13.65 4.89 -9.30
CA GLN A 61 14.79 4.91 -10.21
C GLN A 61 14.62 3.96 -11.42
N TRP A 62 13.68 3.01 -11.32
CA TRP A 62 13.44 1.95 -12.31
C TRP A 62 11.95 1.87 -12.67
N ASN A 63 11.40 2.97 -13.19
CA ASN A 63 9.98 2.97 -13.57
C ASN A 63 9.73 2.22 -14.87
N GLY A 64 8.77 1.30 -14.85
CA GLY A 64 8.39 0.47 -16.00
C GLY A 64 9.40 -0.64 -16.30
N THR A 65 10.40 -0.85 -15.44
CA THR A 65 11.45 -1.85 -15.63
C THR A 65 11.93 -2.42 -14.29
N MET A 66 12.57 -3.59 -14.30
CA MET A 66 13.09 -4.22 -13.09
C MET A 66 14.55 -3.81 -12.85
N ILE A 67 14.98 -3.83 -11.60
CA ILE A 67 16.37 -3.59 -11.21
C ILE A 67 17.21 -4.83 -11.51
N ASP A 68 18.11 -4.74 -12.50
CA ASP A 68 18.94 -5.88 -12.90
C ASP A 68 19.84 -6.38 -11.77
N GLY A 69 20.08 -7.70 -11.73
CA GLY A 69 20.86 -8.37 -10.68
C GLY A 69 22.31 -7.90 -10.53
N HIS A 70 22.87 -7.21 -11.53
CA HIS A 70 24.21 -6.63 -11.45
C HIS A 70 24.24 -5.23 -10.82
N VAL A 71 23.07 -4.62 -10.58
CA VAL A 71 22.95 -3.34 -9.89
C VAL A 71 23.11 -3.59 -8.38
N PRO A 72 24.16 -3.03 -7.75
CA PRO A 72 24.33 -3.15 -6.31
C PRO A 72 23.31 -2.26 -5.58
N ILE A 73 22.60 -2.82 -4.62
CA ILE A 73 21.77 -2.08 -3.67
C ILE A 73 22.58 -1.96 -2.37
N PRO A 74 22.86 -0.75 -1.88
CA PRO A 74 23.76 -0.57 -0.75
C PRO A 74 23.09 -1.00 0.56
N TRP A 75 23.74 -1.94 1.27
CA TRP A 75 23.28 -2.44 2.56
C TRP A 75 24.46 -2.63 3.52
N ASP A 76 24.41 -1.97 4.68
CA ASP A 76 25.41 -2.02 5.72
C ASP A 76 24.81 -1.53 7.07
N ASP A 77 25.56 -1.70 8.15
CA ASP A 77 25.15 -1.39 9.53
C ASP A 77 24.94 0.11 9.81
N THR A 78 25.18 0.99 8.84
CA THR A 78 24.98 2.44 8.96
C THR A 78 23.74 2.95 8.23
N ARG A 79 23.12 2.13 7.36
CA ARG A 79 22.04 2.57 6.47
C ARG A 79 20.82 3.08 7.22
N MET A 80 20.30 2.30 8.18
CA MET A 80 19.11 2.68 8.95
C MET A 80 19.33 4.00 9.69
N LEU A 81 20.42 4.10 10.45
CA LEU A 81 20.76 5.31 11.19
C LEU A 81 20.90 6.52 10.26
N TRP A 82 21.55 6.34 9.10
CA TRP A 82 21.69 7.41 8.13
C TRP A 82 20.34 7.94 7.64
N TYR A 83 19.38 7.07 7.32
CA TYR A 83 18.04 7.49 6.91
C TYR A 83 17.27 8.17 8.04
N TYR A 84 17.32 7.62 9.26
CA TYR A 84 16.70 8.24 10.44
C TYR A 84 17.19 9.69 10.66
N GLU A 85 18.49 9.94 10.49
CA GLU A 85 19.09 11.26 10.76
C GLU A 85 19.01 12.23 9.56
N ASN A 86 19.17 11.72 8.32
CA ASN A 86 19.45 12.56 7.15
C ASN A 86 18.29 12.61 6.14
N SER A 87 17.54 11.51 6.00
CA SER A 87 16.39 11.45 5.09
C SER A 87 15.20 10.75 5.75
N PRO A 88 14.72 11.28 6.89
CA PRO A 88 13.68 10.63 7.70
C PRO A 88 12.35 10.53 6.97
N GLY A 89 12.15 11.29 5.88
CA GLY A 89 10.97 11.20 5.04
C GLY A 89 10.82 9.90 4.26
N LEU A 90 11.87 9.04 4.21
CA LEU A 90 11.79 7.69 3.64
C LEU A 90 10.79 6.81 4.42
N TYR A 91 10.62 7.04 5.72
CA TYR A 91 9.78 6.17 6.56
C TYR A 91 8.31 6.61 6.57
N ASP A 92 7.78 7.17 5.48
CA ASP A 92 6.35 7.49 5.38
C ASP A 92 5.45 6.25 5.40
N ASP A 93 5.94 5.09 4.95
CA ASP A 93 5.31 3.78 5.21
C ASP A 93 5.04 3.57 6.71
N VAL A 94 5.97 4.00 7.57
CA VAL A 94 5.92 3.72 9.01
C VAL A 94 5.22 4.84 9.79
N TYR A 95 5.32 6.10 9.36
CA TYR A 95 4.74 7.24 10.10
C TYR A 95 3.23 7.13 10.26
N MET A 96 2.54 6.65 9.24
CA MET A 96 1.09 6.55 9.23
C MET A 96 0.60 5.39 10.11
N ASP A 97 1.22 4.22 10.02
CA ASP A 97 1.04 3.11 10.97
C ASP A 97 1.18 3.59 12.42
N LEU A 98 2.28 4.28 12.74
CA LEU A 98 2.55 4.79 14.09
C LEU A 98 1.50 5.80 14.55
N THR A 99 1.00 6.63 13.64
CA THR A 99 -0.03 7.62 13.92
C THR A 99 -1.36 6.93 14.27
N PHE A 100 -1.75 5.88 13.55
CA PHE A 100 -2.96 5.14 13.85
C PHE A 100 -2.86 4.33 15.14
N VAL A 101 -1.70 3.70 15.39
CA VAL A 101 -1.42 3.02 16.65
C VAL A 101 -1.48 3.99 17.83
N ASP A 102 -0.91 5.20 17.70
CA ASP A 102 -0.95 6.21 18.77
C ASP A 102 -2.37 6.71 19.07
N VAL A 103 -3.22 6.85 18.05
CA VAL A 103 -4.64 7.19 18.26
C VAL A 103 -5.36 6.09 19.02
N PHE A 104 -5.15 4.82 18.66
CA PHE A 104 -5.72 3.70 19.40
C PHE A 104 -5.21 3.62 20.84
N GLU A 105 -3.93 3.89 21.05
CA GLU A 105 -3.35 3.92 22.40
C GLU A 105 -3.98 5.01 23.28
N LYS A 106 -4.22 6.20 22.72
CA LYS A 106 -4.77 7.35 23.46
C LYS A 106 -6.29 7.29 23.65
N HIS A 107 -7.01 6.68 22.71
CA HIS A 107 -8.47 6.76 22.64
C HIS A 107 -9.18 5.40 22.71
N GLY A 108 -8.44 4.30 22.76
CA GLY A 108 -8.94 2.93 22.76
C GLY A 108 -9.25 2.40 21.34
N LEU A 109 -9.39 1.09 21.21
CA LEU A 109 -9.61 0.40 19.91
C LEU A 109 -10.94 0.75 19.22
N ASP A 110 -11.83 1.45 19.91
CA ASP A 110 -13.10 1.96 19.38
C ASP A 110 -13.02 3.44 18.97
N ALA A 111 -11.80 4.01 18.90
CA ALA A 111 -11.57 5.37 18.43
C ALA A 111 -12.27 5.60 17.07
N PRO A 112 -13.04 6.68 16.92
CA PRO A 112 -13.73 6.96 15.66
C PRO A 112 -12.72 7.41 14.60
N ASP A 113 -13.02 7.09 13.35
CA ASP A 113 -12.14 7.31 12.18
C ASP A 113 -11.75 8.79 12.03
N SER A 114 -12.64 9.69 12.48
CA SER A 114 -12.36 11.13 12.54
C SER A 114 -11.13 11.49 13.38
N LEU A 115 -10.81 10.74 14.45
CA LEU A 115 -9.61 11.01 15.24
C LEU A 115 -8.34 10.58 14.50
N HIS A 116 -8.38 9.43 13.82
CA HIS A 116 -7.29 8.98 12.94
C HIS A 116 -7.07 9.99 11.82
N ALA A 117 -8.16 10.43 11.18
CA ALA A 117 -8.13 11.42 10.11
C ALA A 117 -7.54 12.76 10.56
N LEU A 118 -7.93 13.26 11.72
CA LEU A 118 -7.39 14.51 12.28
C LEU A 118 -5.93 14.37 12.70
N ALA A 119 -5.52 13.20 13.21
CA ALA A 119 -4.15 12.97 13.65
C ALA A 119 -3.15 13.10 12.48
N PHE A 120 -3.34 12.35 11.39
CA PHE A 120 -2.39 12.41 10.26
C PHE A 120 -2.50 13.71 9.44
N THR A 121 -3.69 14.32 9.43
CA THR A 121 -3.91 15.63 8.78
C THR A 121 -3.07 16.73 9.44
N HIS A 122 -2.86 16.66 10.76
CA HIS A 122 -2.07 17.63 11.52
C HIS A 122 -0.63 17.18 11.78
N ALA A 123 -0.23 16.04 11.24
CA ALA A 123 1.15 15.58 11.36
C ALA A 123 2.11 16.41 10.50
N GLU A 124 3.36 16.53 10.96
CA GLU A 124 4.38 17.37 10.32
C GLU A 124 5.19 16.64 9.23
N TYR A 125 4.98 15.33 9.06
CA TYR A 125 5.65 14.56 8.02
C TYR A 125 5.04 14.81 6.62
N PRO A 126 5.88 14.74 5.57
CA PRO A 126 5.39 14.83 4.19
C PRO A 126 4.46 13.68 3.87
N LEU A 127 3.49 13.94 2.99
CA LEU A 127 2.60 12.94 2.41
C LEU A 127 2.55 13.12 0.91
N TRP A 128 2.15 12.04 0.23
CA TRP A 128 2.07 11.94 -1.22
C TRP A 128 0.68 11.46 -1.64
N HIS A 129 0.39 11.55 -2.94
CA HIS A 129 -0.75 10.90 -3.59
C HIS A 129 -2.07 10.89 -2.79
N ALA A 130 -2.62 9.71 -2.48
CA ALA A 130 -3.93 9.60 -1.84
C ALA A 130 -3.92 10.22 -0.45
N ASN A 131 -2.82 10.05 0.30
CA ASN A 131 -2.62 10.63 1.63
C ASN A 131 -2.61 12.16 1.61
N GLN A 132 -1.90 12.77 0.65
CA GLN A 132 -1.85 14.22 0.50
C GLN A 132 -3.20 14.79 0.05
N ALA A 133 -3.89 14.12 -0.88
CA ALA A 133 -5.22 14.51 -1.31
C ALA A 133 -6.22 14.43 -0.16
N ALA A 134 -6.16 13.38 0.67
CA ALA A 134 -6.98 13.22 1.85
C ALA A 134 -6.72 14.31 2.90
N ARG A 135 -5.44 14.61 3.20
CA ARG A 135 -5.04 15.71 4.09
C ARG A 135 -5.64 17.04 3.59
N TYR A 136 -5.51 17.35 2.31
CA TYR A 136 -6.10 18.55 1.73
C TYR A 136 -7.63 18.56 1.86
N ASN A 137 -8.29 17.45 1.55
CA ASN A 137 -9.74 17.29 1.63
C ASN A 137 -10.26 17.54 3.06
N ILE A 138 -9.62 16.95 4.07
CA ILE A 138 -10.00 17.08 5.48
C ILE A 138 -9.81 18.52 5.97
N LEU A 139 -8.68 19.16 5.65
CA LEU A 139 -8.43 20.58 5.96
C LEU A 139 -9.46 21.53 5.32
N ASN A 140 -10.13 21.09 4.25
CA ASN A 140 -11.17 21.83 3.55
C ASN A 140 -12.59 21.31 3.81
N GLY A 141 -12.77 20.49 4.85
CA GLY A 141 -14.09 20.10 5.38
C GLY A 141 -14.72 18.85 4.76
N ILE A 142 -13.99 18.10 3.93
CA ILE A 142 -14.41 16.81 3.41
C ILE A 142 -13.83 15.72 4.32
N MET A 143 -14.66 15.18 5.22
CA MET A 143 -14.26 14.13 6.17
C MET A 143 -14.40 12.71 5.57
N PRO A 144 -13.74 11.69 6.14
CA PRO A 144 -13.94 10.29 5.77
C PRO A 144 -15.41 9.85 5.90
N PRO A 145 -15.87 8.89 5.08
CA PRO A 145 -15.14 8.21 4.00
C PRO A 145 -15.05 9.06 2.70
N ALA A 146 -15.68 10.24 2.67
CA ALA A 146 -15.74 11.06 1.47
C ALA A 146 -14.36 11.63 1.06
N SER A 147 -13.40 11.75 1.99
CA SER A 147 -12.06 12.24 1.72
C SER A 147 -11.22 11.30 0.84
N GLY A 148 -11.42 9.98 0.96
CA GLY A 148 -10.72 8.95 0.18
C GLY A 148 -11.49 8.46 -1.04
N HIS A 149 -12.79 8.75 -1.14
CA HIS A 149 -13.62 8.34 -2.27
C HIS A 149 -13.11 8.92 -3.60
N TRP A 150 -13.02 8.09 -4.65
CA TRP A 150 -12.36 8.42 -5.93
C TRP A 150 -12.90 9.68 -6.66
N LYS A 151 -14.15 10.06 -6.40
CA LYS A 151 -14.71 11.33 -6.92
C LYS A 151 -14.12 12.58 -6.26
N ASN A 152 -13.62 12.46 -5.04
CA ASN A 152 -12.97 13.53 -4.28
C ASN A 152 -11.45 13.31 -4.16
N ASN A 153 -10.94 12.15 -4.60
CA ASN A 153 -9.52 11.84 -4.57
C ASN A 153 -9.10 11.12 -5.88
N PRO A 154 -8.42 11.81 -6.81
CA PRO A 154 -7.90 11.20 -8.04
C PRO A 154 -6.88 10.07 -7.83
N HIS A 155 -6.38 9.91 -6.61
CA HIS A 155 -5.37 8.92 -6.21
C HIS A 155 -5.97 7.75 -5.42
N ALA A 156 -7.29 7.58 -5.43
CA ALA A 156 -7.94 6.64 -4.52
C ALA A 156 -7.53 5.16 -4.72
N ASP A 157 -7.09 4.77 -5.91
CA ASP A 157 -6.60 3.42 -6.22
C ASP A 157 -5.07 3.25 -5.97
N ASP A 158 -4.37 4.31 -5.53
CA ASP A 158 -2.92 4.31 -5.26
C ASP A 158 -2.60 3.50 -3.98
N ILE A 159 -1.33 3.12 -3.78
CA ILE A 159 -0.88 2.24 -2.68
C ILE A 159 -0.91 2.87 -1.29
N ASP A 160 -1.25 4.14 -1.12
CA ASP A 160 -1.02 4.89 0.12
C ASP A 160 -1.47 4.14 1.38
N PHE A 161 -2.68 3.57 1.40
CA PHE A 161 -3.14 2.78 2.55
C PHE A 161 -2.51 1.38 2.64
N GLN A 162 -2.06 0.80 1.52
CA GLN A 162 -1.39 -0.50 1.49
C GLN A 162 -0.08 -0.51 2.29
N ILE A 163 0.69 0.58 2.19
CA ILE A 163 2.02 0.70 2.80
C ILE A 163 1.97 1.00 4.30
N GLU A 164 0.77 1.32 4.81
CA GLU A 164 0.49 1.72 6.20
C GLU A 164 -0.64 0.88 6.84
N ALA A 165 -0.89 -0.33 6.33
CA ALA A 165 -1.90 -1.25 6.85
C ALA A 165 -1.33 -2.33 7.78
N ASP A 166 -0.01 -2.35 7.94
CA ASP A 166 0.77 -3.33 8.69
C ASP A 166 0.28 -3.39 10.14
N PHE A 167 -0.01 -2.24 10.76
CA PHE A 167 -0.52 -2.13 12.13
C PHE A 167 -1.79 -2.95 12.35
N ALA A 168 -2.72 -2.95 11.39
CA ALA A 168 -4.02 -3.60 11.55
C ALA A 168 -3.87 -5.13 11.62
N GLY A 169 -2.94 -5.67 10.84
CA GLY A 169 -2.57 -7.08 10.86
C GLY A 169 -1.78 -7.45 12.13
N LEU A 170 -0.82 -6.62 12.53
CA LEU A 170 -0.02 -6.81 13.75
C LEU A 170 -0.87 -6.78 15.04
N MET A 171 -1.96 -6.00 15.03
CA MET A 171 -2.95 -5.96 16.10
C MET A 171 -3.96 -7.10 16.06
N SER A 172 -4.03 -7.88 14.98
CA SER A 172 -5.09 -8.89 14.78
C SER A 172 -4.56 -10.31 14.52
N PRO A 173 -3.74 -10.91 15.41
CA PRO A 173 -3.16 -12.25 15.19
C PRO A 173 -4.22 -13.32 14.85
N GLY A 174 -4.09 -13.97 13.67
CA GLY A 174 -5.00 -15.02 13.21
C GLY A 174 -6.45 -14.57 12.95
N MET A 175 -6.73 -13.26 12.95
CA MET A 175 -8.06 -12.66 12.91
C MET A 175 -8.21 -11.76 11.69
N ALA A 176 -8.10 -12.34 10.48
CA ALA A 176 -8.07 -11.60 9.22
C ALA A 176 -9.30 -10.70 9.00
N ASN A 177 -10.49 -11.11 9.48
CA ASN A 177 -11.71 -10.31 9.35
C ASN A 177 -11.70 -9.09 10.29
N SER A 178 -11.04 -9.21 11.44
CA SER A 178 -10.85 -8.09 12.37
C SER A 178 -9.85 -7.08 11.81
N ALA A 179 -8.76 -7.57 11.21
CA ALA A 179 -7.83 -6.73 10.47
C ALA A 179 -8.53 -5.99 9.33
N ALA A 180 -9.32 -6.71 8.51
CA ALA A 180 -10.10 -6.13 7.42
C ALA A 180 -11.11 -5.06 7.92
N ALA A 181 -11.75 -5.26 9.07
CA ALA A 181 -12.68 -4.27 9.63
C ALA A 181 -11.99 -2.99 10.15
N ILE A 182 -10.76 -3.10 10.64
CA ILE A 182 -9.92 -1.92 10.97
C ILE A 182 -9.54 -1.19 9.67
N CYS A 183 -9.07 -1.94 8.68
CA CYS A 183 -8.67 -1.43 7.38
C CYS A 183 -9.82 -0.76 6.63
N ASP A 184 -11.02 -1.33 6.65
CA ASP A 184 -12.21 -0.76 6.02
C ASP A 184 -12.49 0.66 6.55
N ARG A 185 -12.34 0.88 7.86
CA ARG A 185 -12.62 2.18 8.47
C ARG A 185 -11.52 3.20 8.23
N ILE A 186 -10.27 2.80 8.39
CA ILE A 186 -9.11 3.70 8.33
C ILE A 186 -8.68 3.94 6.88
N GLY A 187 -8.67 2.91 6.02
CA GLY A 187 -8.29 3.04 4.62
C GLY A 187 -9.20 3.95 3.81
N HIS A 188 -10.49 4.03 4.17
CA HIS A 188 -11.43 4.97 3.56
C HIS A 188 -11.15 6.46 3.88
N ILE A 189 -10.18 6.75 4.75
CA ILE A 189 -9.71 8.12 4.96
C ILE A 189 -9.07 8.66 3.69
N MET A 190 -8.31 7.84 2.97
CA MET A 190 -7.49 8.26 1.82
C MET A 190 -7.75 7.46 0.55
N ASN A 191 -8.10 6.18 0.63
CA ASN A 191 -8.25 5.28 -0.50
C ASN A 191 -9.69 4.78 -0.69
N TYR A 192 -9.94 4.18 -1.85
CA TYR A 192 -11.18 3.52 -2.24
C TYR A 192 -10.85 2.49 -3.34
N GLY A 193 -11.61 1.41 -3.48
CA GLY A 193 -11.35 0.44 -4.56
C GLY A 193 -10.03 -0.32 -4.40
N ASP A 194 -9.18 -0.35 -5.44
CA ASP A 194 -7.94 -1.13 -5.42
C ASP A 194 -6.99 -0.65 -4.30
N GLY A 195 -6.97 0.65 -4.00
CA GLY A 195 -6.16 1.24 -2.93
C GLY A 195 -6.53 0.74 -1.53
N LEU A 196 -7.84 0.59 -1.27
CA LEU A 196 -8.35 0.00 -0.03
C LEU A 196 -8.03 -1.51 0.04
N TYR A 197 -8.23 -2.22 -1.08
CA TYR A 197 -7.96 -3.65 -1.16
C TYR A 197 -6.51 -4.00 -0.94
N GLY A 198 -5.57 -3.15 -1.35
CA GLY A 198 -4.16 -3.26 -1.00
C GLY A 198 -3.94 -3.40 0.50
N GLY A 199 -4.45 -2.45 1.29
CA GLY A 199 -4.30 -2.46 2.74
C GLY A 199 -5.02 -3.63 3.42
N ILE A 200 -6.23 -3.97 2.99
CA ILE A 200 -6.96 -5.13 3.53
C ILE A 200 -6.18 -6.42 3.28
N TYR A 201 -5.63 -6.60 2.08
CA TYR A 201 -4.87 -7.79 1.70
C TYR A 201 -3.56 -7.91 2.50
N VAL A 202 -2.80 -6.81 2.62
CA VAL A 202 -1.56 -6.77 3.42
C VAL A 202 -1.85 -7.08 4.89
N ALA A 203 -2.83 -6.42 5.50
CA ALA A 203 -3.20 -6.65 6.89
C ALA A 203 -3.66 -8.10 7.15
N ALA A 204 -4.39 -8.70 6.20
CA ALA A 204 -4.78 -10.10 6.27
C ALA A 204 -3.55 -11.04 6.23
N MET A 205 -2.57 -10.79 5.37
CA MET A 205 -1.32 -11.57 5.33
C MET A 205 -0.54 -11.48 6.64
N TYR A 206 -0.38 -10.28 7.21
CA TYR A 206 0.21 -10.09 8.54
C TYR A 206 -0.51 -10.89 9.63
N SER A 207 -1.84 -10.79 9.67
CA SER A 207 -2.67 -11.52 10.63
C SER A 207 -2.46 -13.03 10.52
N LEU A 208 -2.47 -13.59 9.30
CA LEU A 208 -2.29 -15.02 9.07
C LEU A 208 -0.87 -15.51 9.40
N ALA A 209 0.15 -14.67 9.20
CA ALA A 209 1.55 -14.98 9.53
C ALA A 209 1.80 -15.23 11.04
N PHE A 210 0.87 -14.84 11.92
CA PHE A 210 0.97 -15.22 13.33
C PHE A 210 0.75 -16.71 13.59
N VAL A 211 -0.06 -17.36 12.75
CA VAL A 211 -0.61 -18.70 13.02
C VAL A 211 -0.27 -19.73 11.94
N HIS A 212 0.29 -19.30 10.80
CA HIS A 212 0.77 -20.15 9.72
C HIS A 212 2.22 -19.83 9.34
N ASN A 213 2.95 -20.84 8.85
CA ASN A 213 4.35 -20.73 8.40
C ASN A 213 4.52 -21.13 6.92
N ASP A 214 3.42 -21.19 6.16
CA ASP A 214 3.39 -21.50 4.73
C ASP A 214 3.03 -20.22 3.96
N ILE A 215 4.02 -19.68 3.24
CA ILE A 215 3.85 -18.43 2.48
C ILE A 215 2.83 -18.58 1.35
N GLU A 216 2.81 -19.72 0.66
CA GLU A 216 1.84 -19.95 -0.42
C GLU A 216 0.42 -19.94 0.15
N PHE A 217 0.24 -20.61 1.30
CA PHE A 217 -1.04 -20.58 2.02
C PHE A 217 -1.41 -19.17 2.46
N ILE A 218 -0.51 -18.40 3.11
CA ILE A 218 -0.80 -17.05 3.59
C ILE A 218 -1.25 -16.13 2.45
N VAL A 219 -0.51 -16.15 1.33
CA VAL A 219 -0.80 -15.36 0.12
C VAL A 219 -2.18 -15.70 -0.45
N GLU A 220 -2.52 -16.99 -0.56
CA GLU A 220 -3.78 -17.45 -1.13
C GLU A 220 -4.97 -17.26 -0.18
N GLU A 221 -4.77 -17.51 1.11
CA GLU A 221 -5.80 -17.43 2.14
C GLU A 221 -6.20 -15.98 2.39
N ALA A 222 -5.23 -15.05 2.47
CA ALA A 222 -5.49 -13.61 2.58
C ALA A 222 -6.31 -13.09 1.39
N LEU A 223 -6.10 -13.63 0.18
CA LEU A 223 -6.74 -13.13 -1.04
C LEU A 223 -8.26 -13.33 -1.02
N LYS A 224 -8.77 -14.27 -0.21
CA LYS A 224 -10.21 -14.51 0.00
C LYS A 224 -10.93 -13.32 0.66
N THR A 225 -10.18 -12.40 1.28
CA THR A 225 -10.75 -11.13 1.79
C THR A 225 -11.17 -10.20 0.66
N ILE A 226 -10.64 -10.36 -0.55
CA ILE A 226 -10.85 -9.44 -1.66
C ILE A 226 -11.89 -9.99 -2.65
N PRO A 227 -12.85 -9.17 -3.15
CA PRO A 227 -13.81 -9.57 -4.18
C PRO A 227 -13.13 -10.07 -5.46
N ALA A 228 -13.55 -11.24 -5.95
CA ALA A 228 -12.98 -11.87 -7.14
C ALA A 228 -13.22 -11.06 -8.43
N GLU A 229 -14.24 -10.20 -8.43
CA GLU A 229 -14.59 -9.29 -9.50
C GLU A 229 -13.63 -8.10 -9.63
N SER A 230 -12.90 -7.75 -8.56
CA SER A 230 -11.96 -6.62 -8.55
C SER A 230 -10.73 -6.89 -9.43
N GLN A 231 -10.14 -5.81 -9.96
CA GLN A 231 -8.88 -5.92 -10.70
C GLN A 231 -7.71 -6.25 -9.76
N PHE A 232 -7.74 -5.74 -8.52
CA PHE A 232 -6.81 -6.16 -7.47
C PHE A 232 -6.75 -7.69 -7.32
N TYR A 233 -7.89 -8.35 -7.07
CA TYR A 233 -7.92 -9.81 -6.90
C TYR A 233 -7.37 -10.53 -8.13
N GLN A 234 -7.82 -10.12 -9.32
CA GLN A 234 -7.41 -10.76 -10.58
C GLN A 234 -5.91 -10.61 -10.85
N CYS A 235 -5.32 -9.47 -10.45
CA CYS A 235 -3.88 -9.24 -10.54
C CYS A 235 -3.11 -10.24 -9.69
N ILE A 236 -3.45 -10.37 -8.41
CA ILE A 236 -2.77 -11.27 -7.49
C ILE A 236 -3.00 -12.74 -7.85
N ALA A 237 -4.22 -13.09 -8.26
CA ALA A 237 -4.55 -14.44 -8.73
C ALA A 237 -3.71 -14.86 -9.95
N ASP A 238 -3.42 -13.92 -10.86
CA ASP A 238 -2.51 -14.17 -11.98
C ASP A 238 -1.07 -14.38 -11.52
N VAL A 239 -0.57 -13.60 -10.56
CA VAL A 239 0.78 -13.80 -9.99
C VAL A 239 0.92 -15.18 -9.37
N ILE A 240 -0.05 -15.61 -8.55
CA ILE A 240 -0.10 -16.95 -7.95
C ILE A 240 -0.10 -18.02 -9.05
N LYS A 241 -0.86 -17.82 -10.13
CA LYS A 241 -0.89 -18.73 -11.28
C LYS A 241 0.46 -18.77 -12.02
N TRP A 242 1.13 -17.64 -12.22
CA TRP A 242 2.44 -17.59 -12.87
C TRP A 242 3.52 -18.26 -12.03
N TYR A 243 3.49 -18.06 -10.71
CA TYR A 243 4.32 -18.80 -9.76
C TYR A 243 4.14 -20.31 -9.89
N ARG A 244 2.90 -20.81 -9.85
CA ARG A 244 2.62 -22.25 -10.00
C ARG A 244 3.10 -22.83 -11.34
N ASN A 245 3.10 -22.04 -12.41
CA ASN A 245 3.55 -22.49 -13.73
C ASN A 245 5.08 -22.49 -13.86
N ASN A 246 5.76 -21.53 -13.23
CA ASN A 246 7.21 -21.38 -13.30
C ASN A 246 7.76 -20.85 -11.95
N PRO A 247 7.92 -21.71 -10.93
CA PRO A 247 8.20 -21.29 -9.55
C PRO A 247 9.66 -20.88 -9.30
N ASP A 248 10.53 -20.98 -10.32
CA ASP A 248 11.96 -20.65 -10.23
C ASP A 248 12.34 -19.40 -11.05
N ASP A 249 11.38 -18.75 -11.70
CA ASP A 249 11.62 -17.60 -12.58
C ASP A 249 10.67 -16.43 -12.28
N TRP A 250 11.01 -15.70 -11.22
CA TRP A 250 10.26 -14.51 -10.80
C TRP A 250 10.24 -13.43 -11.90
N LYS A 251 11.27 -13.38 -12.76
CA LYS A 251 11.38 -12.40 -13.85
C LYS A 251 10.30 -12.62 -14.90
N SER A 252 9.96 -13.89 -15.18
CA SER A 252 8.82 -14.21 -16.05
C SER A 252 7.49 -13.74 -15.44
N ALA A 253 7.24 -13.97 -14.15
CA ALA A 253 6.04 -13.47 -13.48
C ALA A 253 5.97 -11.94 -13.48
N TRP A 254 7.08 -11.26 -13.16
CA TRP A 254 7.19 -9.80 -13.26
C TRP A 254 6.87 -9.31 -14.68
N PHE A 255 7.41 -9.95 -15.72
CA PHE A 255 7.17 -9.54 -17.10
C PHE A 255 5.71 -9.70 -17.53
N GLU A 256 5.03 -10.76 -17.09
CA GLU A 256 3.59 -10.92 -17.32
C GLU A 256 2.76 -9.90 -16.52
N ALA A 257 3.14 -9.60 -15.28
CA ALA A 257 2.52 -8.55 -14.47
C ALA A 257 2.64 -7.18 -15.18
N GLN A 258 3.84 -6.83 -15.65
CA GLN A 258 4.06 -5.60 -16.38
C GLN A 258 3.21 -5.48 -17.64
N LYS A 259 3.09 -6.56 -18.41
CA LYS A 259 2.30 -6.56 -19.65
C LYS A 259 0.80 -6.40 -19.41
N LYS A 260 0.28 -6.91 -18.29
CA LYS A 260 -1.16 -7.01 -18.07
C LYS A 260 -1.72 -5.94 -17.14
N TRP A 261 -0.97 -5.52 -16.13
CA TRP A 261 -1.53 -4.83 -14.96
C TRP A 261 -0.97 -3.42 -14.69
N THR A 262 -0.07 -2.89 -15.54
CA THR A 262 0.56 -1.57 -15.33
C THR A 262 -0.17 -0.39 -15.95
N HIS A 263 -1.30 -0.62 -16.62
CA HIS A 263 -2.08 0.48 -17.16
C HIS A 263 -2.90 1.14 -16.05
N ASP A 264 -2.47 2.34 -15.67
CA ASP A 264 -3.20 3.17 -14.73
C ASP A 264 -4.38 3.89 -15.41
N LYS A 265 -5.51 3.94 -14.71
CA LYS A 265 -6.72 4.68 -15.09
C LYS A 265 -7.05 5.82 -14.12
N GLY A 266 -6.58 5.76 -12.88
CA GLY A 266 -6.96 6.65 -11.80
C GLY A 266 -5.95 7.76 -11.62
N CYS A 267 -4.75 7.41 -11.17
CA CYS A 267 -3.70 8.33 -10.77
C CYS A 267 -3.30 9.27 -11.92
N PRO A 268 -3.58 10.58 -11.83
CA PRO A 268 -3.24 11.52 -12.90
C PRO A 268 -1.73 11.55 -13.22
N ASP A 269 -0.88 11.25 -12.24
CA ASP A 269 0.55 11.16 -12.44
C ASP A 269 0.96 9.92 -13.24
N GLY A 270 0.27 8.77 -13.08
CA GLY A 270 0.57 7.49 -13.75
C GLY A 270 -0.10 7.25 -15.10
N VAL A 271 -1.20 7.93 -15.41
CA VAL A 271 -1.91 7.73 -16.68
C VAL A 271 -1.01 8.10 -17.89
N PHE A 272 -0.85 7.13 -18.79
CA PHE A 272 -0.07 7.19 -20.04
C PHE A 272 1.42 7.54 -19.90
N VAL A 273 2.03 7.28 -18.74
CA VAL A 273 3.47 7.46 -18.53
C VAL A 273 4.09 6.23 -17.88
N PRO A 274 5.43 6.05 -17.97
CA PRO A 274 6.12 4.99 -17.24
C PRO A 274 6.33 5.43 -15.78
N PHE A 275 5.24 5.55 -15.02
CA PHE A 275 5.19 5.74 -13.57
C PHE A 275 3.96 4.96 -13.09
N ASN A 276 4.06 4.29 -11.96
CA ASN A 276 2.93 3.55 -11.43
C ASN A 276 3.07 3.41 -9.91
N ILE A 277 1.99 3.74 -9.21
CA ILE A 277 1.85 3.67 -7.76
C ILE A 277 0.50 3.04 -7.39
N ASP A 278 -0.12 2.33 -8.34
CA ASP A 278 -1.39 1.64 -8.17
C ASP A 278 -1.23 0.45 -7.22
N ALA A 279 -2.19 0.27 -6.32
CA ALA A 279 -2.15 -0.78 -5.31
C ALA A 279 -1.97 -2.18 -5.89
N LYS A 280 -2.64 -2.51 -7.01
CA LYS A 280 -2.62 -3.88 -7.53
C LYS A 280 -1.24 -4.32 -8.02
N ILE A 281 -0.48 -3.43 -8.68
CA ILE A 281 0.83 -3.79 -9.23
C ILE A 281 1.89 -3.85 -8.12
N ASN A 282 1.80 -2.98 -7.13
CA ASN A 282 2.70 -3.00 -5.98
C ASN A 282 2.43 -4.22 -5.09
N ALA A 283 1.16 -4.55 -4.82
CA ALA A 283 0.80 -5.82 -4.18
C ALA A 283 1.29 -7.04 -4.98
N ALA A 284 1.26 -6.99 -6.32
CA ALA A 284 1.85 -8.05 -7.13
C ALA A 284 3.36 -8.20 -6.88
N TYR A 285 4.10 -7.13 -6.63
CA TYR A 285 5.53 -7.17 -6.33
C TYR A 285 5.83 -7.72 -4.94
N ILE A 286 4.99 -7.38 -3.94
CA ILE A 286 5.01 -8.02 -2.62
C ILE A 286 4.85 -9.54 -2.78
N VAL A 287 3.82 -9.96 -3.53
CA VAL A 287 3.50 -11.39 -3.73
C VAL A 287 4.58 -12.11 -4.54
N ILE A 288 5.16 -11.47 -5.56
CA ILE A 288 6.31 -12.03 -6.28
C ILE A 288 7.48 -12.25 -5.31
N GLY A 289 7.81 -11.26 -4.48
CA GLY A 289 8.85 -11.39 -3.45
C GLY A 289 8.58 -12.55 -2.49
N LEU A 290 7.38 -12.62 -1.92
CA LEU A 290 6.98 -13.65 -0.97
C LEU A 290 7.05 -15.06 -1.57
N LEU A 291 6.39 -15.28 -2.72
CA LEU A 291 6.30 -16.61 -3.34
C LEU A 291 7.66 -17.09 -3.87
N TYR A 292 8.40 -16.24 -4.58
CA TYR A 292 9.67 -16.63 -5.19
C TYR A 292 10.85 -16.57 -4.21
N GLY A 293 10.71 -15.83 -3.11
CA GLY A 293 11.63 -15.88 -1.97
C GLY A 293 11.55 -17.19 -1.20
N LYS A 294 10.43 -17.93 -1.29
CA LYS A 294 10.24 -19.28 -0.70
C LYS A 294 10.59 -19.35 0.80
N GLY A 295 10.28 -18.27 1.53
CA GLY A 295 10.58 -18.13 2.95
C GLY A 295 12.03 -17.74 3.28
N ASP A 296 12.92 -17.57 2.29
CA ASP A 296 14.22 -16.96 2.51
C ASP A 296 14.06 -15.44 2.64
N TYR A 297 14.54 -14.91 3.77
CA TYR A 297 14.34 -13.51 4.13
C TYR A 297 15.03 -12.55 3.14
N GLY A 298 16.26 -12.88 2.74
CA GLY A 298 17.03 -12.03 1.84
C GLY A 298 16.49 -12.06 0.41
N ALA A 299 16.13 -13.25 -0.09
CA ALA A 299 15.53 -13.39 -1.42
C ALA A 299 14.19 -12.67 -1.50
N THR A 300 13.35 -12.76 -0.47
CA THR A 300 12.04 -12.09 -0.42
C THR A 300 12.18 -10.57 -0.55
N ILE A 301 13.09 -9.97 0.22
CA ILE A 301 13.37 -8.53 0.21
C ILE A 301 14.02 -8.11 -1.11
N ASP A 302 15.04 -8.84 -1.56
CA ASP A 302 15.76 -8.48 -2.79
C ASP A 302 14.85 -8.57 -4.02
N ILE A 303 14.04 -9.63 -4.14
CA ILE A 303 13.13 -9.79 -5.28
C ILE A 303 12.06 -8.69 -5.31
N SER A 304 11.40 -8.41 -4.18
CA SER A 304 10.37 -7.37 -4.10
C SER A 304 10.93 -5.98 -4.40
N THR A 305 12.12 -5.66 -3.90
CA THR A 305 12.86 -4.42 -4.25
C THR A 305 13.14 -4.35 -5.74
N ARG A 306 13.61 -5.45 -6.33
CA ARG A 306 14.04 -5.51 -7.73
C ARG A 306 12.90 -5.45 -8.73
N CYS A 307 11.65 -5.58 -8.30
CA CYS A 307 10.51 -5.37 -9.19
C CYS A 307 10.39 -3.92 -9.69
N GLY A 308 11.04 -2.93 -9.04
CA GLY A 308 11.10 -1.54 -9.50
C GLY A 308 9.92 -0.69 -9.02
N TYR A 309 9.65 0.42 -9.71
CA TYR A 309 8.73 1.49 -9.25
C TYR A 309 9.04 1.97 -7.83
N ASP A 310 8.10 1.78 -6.91
CA ASP A 310 8.13 2.23 -5.52
C ASP A 310 8.85 1.17 -4.67
N SER A 311 10.18 1.22 -4.71
CA SER A 311 10.99 0.05 -4.35
C SER A 311 11.34 -0.06 -2.88
N ASP A 312 10.96 0.89 -2.04
CA ASP A 312 11.05 0.87 -0.57
C ASP A 312 9.84 0.22 0.10
N CYS A 313 8.64 0.53 -0.38
CA CYS A 313 7.40 0.08 0.25
C CYS A 313 7.10 -1.42 0.05
N ASN A 314 7.34 -1.91 -1.17
CA ASN A 314 7.12 -3.32 -1.52
C ASN A 314 7.97 -4.29 -0.69
N PRO A 315 9.30 -4.08 -0.55
CA PRO A 315 10.09 -4.88 0.38
C PRO A 315 9.75 -4.60 1.84
N ALA A 316 9.27 -3.40 2.23
CA ALA A 316 8.82 -3.13 3.60
C ALA A 316 7.68 -4.07 4.01
N ASN A 317 6.59 -4.12 3.24
CA ASN A 317 5.48 -5.02 3.53
C ASN A 317 5.92 -6.50 3.44
N ALA A 318 6.69 -6.89 2.42
CA ALA A 318 7.13 -8.29 2.27
C ALA A 318 8.03 -8.75 3.44
N ALA A 319 8.96 -7.89 3.86
CA ALA A 319 9.87 -8.12 4.98
C ALA A 319 9.13 -8.21 6.31
N GLY A 320 8.13 -7.36 6.55
CA GLY A 320 7.38 -7.39 7.80
C GLY A 320 6.36 -8.54 7.85
N ILE A 321 5.72 -8.93 6.74
CA ILE A 321 4.89 -10.14 6.69
C ILE A 321 5.74 -11.37 7.02
N LEU A 322 6.89 -11.52 6.34
CA LEU A 322 7.79 -12.64 6.59
C LEU A 322 8.44 -12.56 7.98
N GLY A 323 8.77 -11.36 8.45
CA GLY A 323 9.29 -11.08 9.80
C GLY A 323 8.28 -11.46 10.89
N THR A 324 6.99 -11.23 10.66
CA THR A 324 5.91 -11.69 11.55
C THR A 324 5.80 -13.22 11.54
N MET A 325 5.98 -13.84 10.37
CA MET A 325 5.95 -15.30 10.24
C MET A 325 7.09 -15.96 11.01
N ILE A 326 8.32 -15.48 10.85
CA ILE A 326 9.50 -16.11 11.45
C ILE A 326 9.80 -15.61 12.87
N GLY A 327 9.35 -14.40 13.22
CA GLY A 327 9.69 -13.70 14.47
C GLY A 327 11.03 -12.97 14.39
N TYR A 328 11.14 -11.86 15.12
CA TYR A 328 12.33 -11.00 15.22
C TYR A 328 13.62 -11.79 15.46
N ASP A 329 13.61 -12.73 16.40
CA ASP A 329 14.80 -13.51 16.77
C ASP A 329 15.31 -14.44 15.65
N ASN A 330 14.50 -14.69 14.61
CA ASN A 330 14.87 -15.52 13.46
C ASN A 330 15.19 -14.70 12.20
N ILE A 331 15.13 -13.36 12.26
CA ILE A 331 15.61 -12.52 11.16
C ILE A 331 17.14 -12.68 11.09
N PRO A 332 17.74 -12.99 9.91
CA PRO A 332 19.17 -13.23 9.82
C PRO A 332 20.01 -12.01 10.22
N ASP A 333 21.12 -12.23 10.93
CA ASP A 333 22.04 -11.17 11.41
C ASP A 333 22.46 -10.18 10.32
N TYR A 334 22.64 -10.65 9.08
CA TYR A 334 22.97 -9.80 7.93
C TYR A 334 21.92 -8.72 7.66
N TRP A 335 20.64 -8.99 7.92
CA TRP A 335 19.53 -8.05 7.75
C TRP A 335 19.24 -7.27 9.03
N MET A 336 19.63 -7.78 10.20
CA MET A 336 19.48 -7.07 11.47
C MET A 336 20.57 -6.02 11.72
N GLN A 337 21.62 -5.96 10.90
CA GLN A 337 22.72 -5.03 11.10
C GLN A 337 22.23 -3.56 11.15
N GLY A 338 22.61 -2.83 12.20
CA GLY A 338 22.23 -1.44 12.42
C GLY A 338 20.86 -1.22 13.08
N MET A 339 20.05 -2.26 13.27
CA MET A 339 18.75 -2.17 13.95
C MET A 339 18.90 -1.67 15.40
N ASP A 340 19.91 -2.19 16.12
CA ASP A 340 20.25 -1.81 17.50
C ASP A 340 20.53 -0.31 17.68
N LYS A 341 20.91 0.38 16.61
CA LYS A 341 21.20 1.82 16.62
C LYS A 341 19.94 2.67 16.53
N VAL A 342 18.83 2.13 16.04
CA VAL A 342 17.59 2.88 15.76
C VAL A 342 16.39 2.43 16.60
N GLU A 343 16.42 1.26 17.24
CA GLU A 343 15.25 0.73 17.97
C GLU A 343 14.71 1.65 19.09
N ASP A 344 15.61 2.37 19.76
CA ASP A 344 15.28 3.33 20.81
C ASP A 344 15.08 4.76 20.29
N MET A 345 15.38 5.02 19.02
CA MET A 345 15.20 6.34 18.42
C MET A 345 13.73 6.57 18.10
N ASN A 346 13.21 7.73 18.50
CA ASN A 346 11.93 8.16 17.99
C ASN A 346 12.03 8.42 16.48
N PHE A 347 11.02 8.01 15.73
CA PHE A 347 10.83 8.48 14.36
C PHE A 347 10.62 10.00 14.39
N LYS A 348 11.26 10.75 13.50
CA LYS A 348 11.48 12.21 13.64
C LYS A 348 10.22 13.04 13.97
N TYR A 349 9.08 12.67 13.40
CA TYR A 349 7.83 13.42 13.52
C TYR A 349 6.87 12.83 14.56
N THR A 350 7.32 11.86 15.36
CA THR A 350 6.48 11.17 16.34
C THR A 350 7.22 11.05 17.68
N GLU A 351 6.47 10.68 18.72
CA GLU A 351 7.04 10.26 20.00
C GLU A 351 7.22 8.74 20.09
N MET A 352 7.08 8.04 18.96
CA MET A 352 7.17 6.58 18.87
C MET A 352 8.54 6.16 18.38
N SER A 353 9.11 5.16 19.05
CA SER A 353 10.26 4.37 18.61
C SER A 353 9.80 2.94 18.31
N LEU A 354 10.67 2.14 17.70
CA LEU A 354 10.38 0.71 17.50
C LEU A 354 10.12 0.01 18.85
N ASN A 355 10.97 0.21 19.86
CA ASN A 355 10.76 -0.39 21.17
C ASN A 355 9.42 0.01 21.83
N LYS A 356 8.93 1.23 21.60
CA LYS A 356 7.61 1.67 22.10
C LYS A 356 6.48 1.00 21.33
N VAL A 357 6.56 0.96 20.00
CA VAL A 357 5.48 0.37 19.18
C VAL A 357 5.42 -1.15 19.34
N TYR A 358 6.54 -1.81 19.68
CA TYR A 358 6.54 -3.22 20.05
C TYR A 358 5.67 -3.51 21.28
N ASP A 359 5.81 -2.70 22.34
CA ASP A 359 5.00 -2.85 23.56
C ASP A 359 3.53 -2.48 23.32
N ILE A 360 3.28 -1.35 22.66
CA ILE A 360 1.92 -0.89 22.36
C ILE A 360 1.20 -1.92 21.47
N GLY A 361 1.85 -2.35 20.38
CA GLY A 361 1.32 -3.36 19.47
C GLY A 361 1.03 -4.69 20.18
N PHE A 362 1.89 -5.11 21.11
CA PHE A 362 1.63 -6.28 21.95
C PHE A 362 0.36 -6.10 22.80
N ARG A 363 0.18 -4.96 23.45
CA ARG A 363 -1.02 -4.70 24.28
C ARG A 363 -2.28 -4.66 23.44
N HIS A 364 -2.23 -4.02 22.27
CA HIS A 364 -3.34 -3.95 21.32
C HIS A 364 -3.72 -5.35 20.80
N ALA A 365 -2.73 -6.17 20.41
CA ALA A 365 -2.96 -7.54 19.99
C ALA A 365 -3.63 -8.40 21.07
N VAL A 366 -3.16 -8.29 22.33
CA VAL A 366 -3.78 -8.99 23.47
C VAL A 366 -5.24 -8.56 23.69
N GLU A 367 -5.52 -7.26 23.57
CA GLU A 367 -6.89 -6.74 23.68
C GLU A 367 -7.77 -7.26 22.54
N MET A 368 -7.28 -7.23 21.30
CA MET A 368 -8.00 -7.76 20.14
C MET A 368 -8.29 -9.25 20.25
N ILE A 369 -7.34 -10.05 20.75
CA ILE A 369 -7.54 -11.49 21.01
C ILE A 369 -8.71 -11.67 21.97
N LYS A 370 -8.74 -10.93 23.10
CA LYS A 370 -9.81 -11.02 24.10
C LYS A 370 -11.17 -10.57 23.54
N ARG A 371 -11.20 -9.46 22.79
CA ARG A 371 -12.42 -8.92 22.17
C ARG A 371 -13.06 -9.90 21.20
N ASN A 372 -12.26 -10.73 20.53
CA ASN A 372 -12.70 -11.68 19.52
C ASN A 372 -12.85 -13.13 20.03
N GLY A 373 -13.09 -13.30 21.34
CA GLY A 373 -13.39 -14.60 21.95
C GLY A 373 -12.17 -15.46 22.26
N GLY A 374 -10.96 -14.93 22.07
CA GLY A 374 -9.73 -15.53 22.59
C GLY A 374 -9.61 -15.37 24.10
N SER A 375 -8.58 -15.99 24.68
CA SER A 375 -8.32 -15.94 26.12
C SER A 375 -6.83 -15.86 26.46
N GLU A 376 -6.51 -15.30 27.62
CA GLU A 376 -5.17 -15.27 28.20
C GLU A 376 -5.11 -16.30 29.34
N ASN A 377 -4.19 -17.25 29.26
CA ASN A 377 -4.05 -18.36 30.19
C ASN A 377 -2.62 -18.43 30.72
N GLY A 378 -2.30 -17.63 31.73
CA GLY A 378 -0.93 -17.54 32.27
C GLY A 378 -0.01 -16.85 31.28
N ASP A 379 0.93 -17.58 30.68
CA ASP A 379 1.91 -17.06 29.72
C ASP A 379 1.56 -17.37 28.25
N SER A 380 0.31 -17.73 27.97
CA SER A 380 -0.15 -18.03 26.61
C SER A 380 -1.50 -17.40 26.28
N PHE A 381 -1.72 -17.22 24.99
CA PHE A 381 -2.93 -16.65 24.40
C PHE A 381 -3.57 -17.67 23.47
N THR A 382 -4.85 -17.97 23.70
CA THR A 382 -5.68 -18.73 22.76
C THR A 382 -6.33 -17.75 21.80
N ILE A 383 -6.06 -17.92 20.52
CA ILE A 383 -6.56 -17.11 19.41
C ILE A 383 -7.69 -17.87 18.72
N GLN A 384 -8.82 -17.21 18.52
CA GLN A 384 -9.91 -17.73 17.71
C GLN A 384 -9.65 -17.37 16.24
N TYR A 385 -9.34 -18.38 15.42
CA TYR A 385 -9.04 -18.17 14.02
C TYR A 385 -10.27 -17.65 13.28
N GLN A 386 -10.09 -16.59 12.50
CA GLN A 386 -11.14 -16.06 11.64
C GLN A 386 -10.85 -16.45 10.20
N THR A 387 -11.62 -17.41 9.67
CA THR A 387 -11.60 -17.71 8.24
C THR A 387 -11.89 -16.43 7.45
N PRO A 388 -11.00 -16.02 6.53
CA PRO A 388 -11.18 -14.81 5.73
C PRO A 388 -12.54 -14.74 5.05
N GLN A 389 -13.17 -13.57 5.14
CA GLN A 389 -14.44 -13.24 4.51
C GLN A 389 -14.23 -12.10 3.53
N THR A 390 -14.83 -12.24 2.35
CA THR A 390 -14.76 -11.23 1.30
C THR A 390 -15.47 -9.95 1.73
N VAL A 391 -14.79 -8.82 1.61
CA VAL A 391 -15.38 -7.48 1.82
C VAL A 391 -16.29 -7.09 0.64
N PRO A 392 -17.09 -6.01 0.74
CA PRO A 392 -17.91 -5.55 -0.38
C PRO A 392 -17.10 -5.15 -1.62
N LEU A 393 -17.71 -5.28 -2.80
CA LEU A 393 -17.13 -4.83 -4.07
C LEU A 393 -17.21 -3.29 -4.20
N GLU A 394 -16.07 -2.68 -4.48
CA GLU A 394 -15.84 -1.27 -4.69
C GLU A 394 -14.90 -1.10 -5.88
N ILE A 395 -15.31 -0.29 -6.85
CA ILE A 395 -14.54 -0.05 -8.07
C ILE A 395 -14.42 1.46 -8.25
N GLY A 396 -13.18 1.98 -8.15
CA GLY A 396 -12.84 3.34 -8.52
C GLY A 396 -12.90 3.53 -10.05
N PHE A 397 -13.22 4.76 -10.49
CA PHE A 397 -13.19 5.14 -11.91
C PHE A 397 -14.01 4.20 -12.81
N GLU A 398 -15.13 3.70 -12.31
CA GLU A 398 -16.00 2.78 -13.06
C GLU A 398 -16.69 3.50 -14.22
N GLY A 399 -16.73 2.84 -15.39
CA GLY A 399 -17.44 3.34 -16.57
C GLY A 399 -16.73 4.44 -17.35
N ILE A 400 -15.55 4.88 -16.91
CA ILE A 400 -14.74 5.90 -17.60
C ILE A 400 -13.36 5.35 -17.98
N TYR A 401 -12.83 5.81 -19.10
CA TYR A 401 -11.57 5.33 -19.65
C TYR A 401 -10.68 6.52 -20.03
N PRO A 402 -9.39 6.55 -19.61
CA PRO A 402 -8.49 7.58 -20.07
C PRO A 402 -8.31 7.46 -21.59
N THR A 403 -8.39 8.59 -22.29
CA THR A 403 -8.30 8.64 -23.77
C THR A 403 -7.14 9.48 -24.26
N GLN A 404 -6.76 10.51 -23.50
CA GLN A 404 -5.66 11.40 -23.86
C GLN A 404 -5.03 12.02 -22.62
N ARG A 405 -3.71 12.11 -22.62
CA ARG A 405 -2.94 13.04 -21.78
C ARG A 405 -2.37 14.14 -22.68
N LYS A 406 -2.62 15.40 -22.33
CA LYS A 406 -2.16 16.56 -23.11
C LYS A 406 -1.45 17.56 -22.20
N SER A 407 -0.25 17.95 -22.60
CA SER A 407 0.49 19.00 -21.90
C SER A 407 -0.12 20.38 -22.19
N ILE A 408 -0.41 21.10 -21.11
CA ILE A 408 -0.89 22.49 -21.12
C ILE A 408 0.30 23.43 -20.87
N ASN A 409 1.08 23.17 -19.82
CA ASN A 409 2.29 23.89 -19.44
C ASN A 409 2.10 25.42 -19.48
N ARG A 410 1.17 25.91 -18.66
CA ARG A 410 0.82 27.33 -18.52
C ARG A 410 0.80 27.74 -17.06
N ARG A 411 1.28 28.96 -16.79
CA ARG A 411 1.24 29.56 -15.46
C ARG A 411 0.14 30.60 -15.38
N LEU A 412 -0.75 30.42 -14.42
CA LEU A 412 -1.68 31.43 -13.97
C LEU A 412 -0.94 32.33 -12.97
N THR A 413 -0.94 33.63 -13.22
CA THR A 413 -0.19 34.65 -12.46
C THR A 413 -1.05 35.89 -12.26
N ALA A 414 -0.54 36.91 -11.54
CA ALA A 414 -1.18 38.21 -11.47
C ALA A 414 -1.39 38.89 -12.85
N GLN A 415 -0.51 38.62 -13.82
CA GLN A 415 -0.58 39.20 -15.17
C GLN A 415 -1.28 38.28 -16.18
N THR A 416 -1.16 36.97 -16.01
CA THR A 416 -1.84 35.95 -16.81
C THR A 416 -2.97 35.38 -15.98
N ASN A 417 -4.13 36.01 -16.04
CA ASN A 417 -5.26 35.74 -15.14
C ASN A 417 -6.21 34.65 -15.63
N GLU A 418 -5.93 34.00 -16.76
CA GLU A 418 -6.76 32.91 -17.29
C GLU A 418 -5.92 31.85 -18.01
N VAL A 419 -6.25 30.59 -17.79
CA VAL A 419 -5.85 29.44 -18.62
C VAL A 419 -7.13 28.75 -19.09
N SER A 420 -7.30 28.61 -20.41
CA SER A 420 -8.45 27.93 -21.02
C SER A 420 -7.98 26.74 -21.86
N LEU A 421 -8.72 25.64 -21.82
CA LEU A 421 -8.47 24.44 -22.61
C LEU A 421 -9.78 23.78 -23.02
N ASP A 422 -9.76 23.14 -24.18
CA ASP A 422 -10.86 22.29 -24.63
C ASP A 422 -10.53 20.82 -24.37
N ILE A 423 -11.52 20.08 -23.88
CA ILE A 423 -11.47 18.64 -23.70
C ILE A 423 -12.57 17.98 -24.55
N THR A 424 -12.42 16.68 -24.81
CA THR A 424 -13.49 15.85 -25.38
C THR A 424 -13.59 14.58 -24.55
N GLY A 425 -14.78 14.29 -24.04
CA GLY A 425 -15.01 13.19 -23.12
C GLY A 425 -16.11 13.47 -22.12
N CYS A 426 -16.23 12.60 -21.12
CA CYS A 426 -17.12 12.71 -19.96
C CYS A 426 -16.39 13.13 -18.68
N GLY A 427 -15.07 13.32 -18.72
CA GLY A 427 -14.33 13.73 -17.54
C GLY A 427 -12.91 14.21 -17.82
N PHE A 428 -12.30 14.81 -16.81
CA PHE A 428 -10.92 15.23 -16.85
C PHE A 428 -10.28 15.31 -15.45
N ALA A 429 -8.96 15.22 -15.40
CA ALA A 429 -8.13 15.63 -14.27
C ALA A 429 -7.06 16.61 -14.75
N LEU A 430 -6.94 17.76 -14.08
CA LEU A 430 -6.00 18.82 -14.42
C LEU A 430 -4.88 18.85 -13.37
N THR A 431 -3.68 18.42 -13.77
CA THR A 431 -2.52 18.35 -12.87
C THR A 431 -1.82 19.70 -12.76
N GLY A 432 -1.15 19.94 -11.64
CA GLY A 432 -0.45 21.19 -11.43
C GLY A 432 0.05 21.38 -10.01
N TYR A 433 0.48 22.59 -9.69
CA TYR A 433 0.90 22.97 -8.35
C TYR A 433 0.89 24.48 -8.17
N ALA A 434 0.80 24.95 -6.93
CA ALA A 434 1.04 26.33 -6.56
C ALA A 434 2.48 26.51 -6.09
N ALA A 435 3.13 27.61 -6.49
CA ALA A 435 4.47 27.93 -6.05
C ALA A 435 4.74 29.44 -6.09
N ALA A 436 5.83 29.83 -5.44
CA ALA A 436 6.38 31.18 -5.53
C ALA A 436 7.66 31.19 -6.38
N THR A 437 8.01 32.36 -6.89
CA THR A 437 9.31 32.61 -7.51
C THR A 437 10.30 33.14 -6.49
N GLY A 438 11.43 32.43 -6.36
CA GLY A 438 12.42 32.67 -5.30
C GLY A 438 11.91 32.28 -3.91
N ASP A 439 12.72 32.57 -2.89
CA ASP A 439 12.38 32.26 -1.50
C ASP A 439 11.33 33.24 -0.98
N ARG A 440 10.09 32.77 -0.87
CA ARG A 440 8.94 33.54 -0.38
C ARG A 440 8.25 32.77 0.74
N LYS A 441 7.47 33.49 1.54
CA LYS A 441 6.58 32.86 2.52
C LYS A 441 5.47 32.11 1.82
N ASP A 442 5.01 31.04 2.46
CA ASP A 442 3.87 30.30 1.95
C ASP A 442 2.60 31.15 1.91
N GLU A 443 1.80 30.94 0.87
CA GLU A 443 0.54 31.62 0.62
C GLU A 443 -0.49 30.62 0.10
N VAL A 444 -1.78 30.93 0.26
CA VAL A 444 -2.87 30.15 -0.32
C VAL A 444 -3.38 30.86 -1.56
N LEU A 445 -3.06 30.31 -2.74
CA LEU A 445 -3.53 30.86 -4.02
C LEU A 445 -4.96 30.41 -4.29
N GLU A 446 -5.76 31.26 -4.95
CA GLU A 446 -7.14 30.93 -5.32
C GLU A 446 -7.39 31.13 -6.82
N ALA A 447 -8.17 30.22 -7.40
CA ALA A 447 -8.68 30.33 -8.77
C ALA A 447 -10.13 29.85 -8.85
N ASP A 448 -10.91 30.49 -9.71
CA ASP A 448 -12.27 30.07 -10.05
C ASP A 448 -12.23 29.16 -11.28
N ILE A 449 -12.90 28.01 -11.17
CA ILE A 449 -13.01 27.01 -12.22
C ILE A 449 -14.37 27.15 -12.91
N TYR A 450 -14.35 27.20 -14.23
CA TYR A 450 -15.56 27.20 -15.05
C TYR A 450 -15.53 26.03 -16.04
N ILE A 451 -16.69 25.42 -16.24
CA ILE A 451 -16.95 24.41 -17.27
C ILE A 451 -18.09 24.93 -18.14
N ASP A 452 -17.85 25.07 -19.44
CA ASP A 452 -18.83 25.58 -20.41
C ASP A 452 -19.45 26.92 -19.96
N ASP A 453 -18.58 27.85 -19.58
CA ASP A 453 -18.91 29.18 -19.03
C ASP A 453 -19.72 29.17 -17.72
N LYS A 454 -19.96 28.01 -17.10
CA LYS A 454 -20.62 27.88 -15.80
C LYS A 454 -19.61 27.72 -14.69
N PHE A 455 -19.77 28.51 -13.62
CA PHE A 455 -18.96 28.38 -12.42
C PHE A 455 -19.13 26.99 -11.80
N MET A 456 -18.01 26.32 -11.48
CA MET A 456 -17.97 25.03 -10.82
C MET A 456 -17.55 25.18 -9.36
N GLU A 457 -16.35 25.70 -9.10
CA GLU A 457 -15.78 25.85 -7.76
C GLU A 457 -14.74 26.98 -7.70
N THR A 458 -14.43 27.42 -6.49
CA THR A 458 -13.17 28.13 -6.21
C THR A 458 -12.20 27.13 -5.58
N ILE A 459 -11.05 26.92 -6.20
CA ILE A 459 -9.97 26.10 -5.62
C ILE A 459 -9.06 26.93 -4.71
N LYS A 460 -8.51 26.28 -3.69
CA LYS A 460 -7.44 26.80 -2.85
C LYS A 460 -6.18 25.96 -3.07
N MET A 461 -5.07 26.59 -3.42
CA MET A 461 -3.81 25.90 -3.66
C MET A 461 -2.71 26.54 -2.80
N PRO A 462 -2.46 25.99 -1.60
CA PRO A 462 -1.32 26.39 -0.78
C PRO A 462 0.00 26.13 -1.51
N THR A 463 0.96 27.04 -1.38
CA THR A 463 2.35 26.80 -1.83
C THR A 463 3.15 25.92 -0.88
N SER A 464 2.68 25.81 0.38
CA SER A 464 3.27 24.92 1.37
C SER A 464 3.10 23.47 0.95
N SER A 465 4.21 22.76 0.76
CA SER A 465 4.21 21.35 0.34
C SER A 465 3.41 20.46 1.30
N LEU A 466 3.45 20.74 2.61
CA LEU A 466 2.80 19.93 3.65
C LEU A 466 1.27 19.85 3.50
N ILE A 467 0.63 20.94 3.07
CA ILE A 467 -0.84 21.07 3.00
C ILE A 467 -1.33 21.34 1.57
N ARG A 468 -0.49 21.05 0.58
CA ARG A 468 -0.74 21.36 -0.83
C ARG A 468 -1.98 20.63 -1.35
N LYS A 469 -2.65 21.24 -2.32
CA LYS A 469 -3.58 20.53 -3.20
C LYS A 469 -2.75 19.84 -4.29
N HIS A 470 -2.96 18.53 -4.50
CA HIS A 470 -2.15 17.74 -5.44
C HIS A 470 -2.52 18.05 -6.90
N GLU A 471 -3.80 18.03 -7.25
CA GLU A 471 -4.32 18.49 -8.56
C GLU A 471 -4.79 19.95 -8.53
N VAL A 472 -4.87 20.59 -9.69
CA VAL A 472 -5.58 21.87 -9.83
C VAL A 472 -7.07 21.65 -9.62
N THR A 473 -7.68 20.75 -10.40
CA THR A 473 -9.12 20.40 -10.31
C THR A 473 -9.40 19.16 -11.19
N TRP A 474 -10.53 18.49 -10.97
CA TRP A 474 -10.99 17.35 -11.76
C TRP A 474 -12.52 17.28 -11.76
N ASN A 475 -13.09 16.59 -12.74
CA ASN A 475 -14.51 16.25 -12.78
C ASN A 475 -14.70 15.00 -13.65
N TYR A 476 -15.41 13.99 -13.15
CA TYR A 476 -15.64 12.72 -13.84
C TYR A 476 -17.11 12.49 -14.25
N ASP A 477 -17.97 13.48 -14.04
CA ASP A 477 -19.43 13.38 -14.21
C ASP A 477 -19.95 14.35 -15.30
N LEU A 478 -19.14 14.67 -16.31
CA LEU A 478 -19.58 15.49 -17.45
C LEU A 478 -20.32 14.61 -18.47
N PRO A 479 -21.33 15.14 -19.18
CA PRO A 479 -21.91 14.43 -20.31
C PRO A 479 -20.85 14.17 -21.39
N GLU A 480 -20.78 12.98 -21.99
CA GLU A 480 -19.85 12.70 -23.09
C GLU A 480 -19.97 13.74 -24.23
N GLY A 481 -18.94 14.55 -24.44
CA GLY A 481 -19.00 15.64 -25.40
C GLY A 481 -17.76 16.52 -25.45
N LYS A 482 -17.90 17.70 -26.06
CA LYS A 482 -16.87 18.74 -26.02
C LYS A 482 -17.16 19.68 -24.87
N HIS A 483 -16.14 19.99 -24.07
CA HIS A 483 -16.24 20.96 -22.98
C HIS A 483 -15.07 21.93 -23.03
N THR A 484 -15.30 23.15 -22.56
CA THR A 484 -14.25 24.14 -22.35
C THR A 484 -14.06 24.34 -20.84
N ILE A 485 -12.83 24.15 -20.38
CA ILE A 485 -12.41 24.35 -18.99
C ILE A 485 -11.62 25.65 -18.89
N GLN A 486 -12.01 26.53 -17.96
CA GLN A 486 -11.30 27.77 -17.68
C GLN A 486 -10.88 27.82 -16.22
N VAL A 487 -9.61 28.10 -15.99
CA VAL A 487 -9.02 28.39 -14.68
C VAL A 487 -8.73 29.89 -14.64
N LYS A 488 -9.49 30.64 -13.83
CA LYS A 488 -9.39 32.10 -13.74
C LYS A 488 -8.82 32.51 -12.39
N ALA A 489 -7.79 33.35 -12.40
CA ALA A 489 -7.13 33.80 -11.17
C ALA A 489 -8.12 34.60 -10.30
N LYS A 490 -8.20 34.24 -9.02
CA LYS A 490 -8.99 34.96 -8.02
C LYS A 490 -8.10 35.66 -7.00
N HIS A 491 -7.11 34.93 -6.47
CA HIS A 491 -6.08 35.48 -5.59
C HIS A 491 -4.72 34.87 -5.93
N ILE A 492 -3.90 35.62 -6.67
CA ILE A 492 -2.51 35.24 -6.97
C ILE A 492 -1.64 36.50 -6.83
N PRO A 493 -0.91 36.67 -5.71
CA PRO A 493 -0.03 37.82 -5.52
C PRO A 493 1.10 37.87 -6.55
N GLU A 494 1.74 39.03 -6.70
CA GLU A 494 2.95 39.14 -7.53
C GLU A 494 4.02 38.15 -7.08
N ASN A 495 4.71 37.53 -8.03
CA ASN A 495 5.74 36.50 -7.81
C ASN A 495 5.21 35.13 -7.38
N TYR A 496 3.89 34.92 -7.31
CA TYR A 496 3.27 33.61 -7.13
C TYR A 496 2.61 33.12 -8.42
N PHE A 497 2.43 31.81 -8.54
CA PHE A 497 1.77 31.21 -9.69
C PHE A 497 1.10 29.87 -9.36
N ILE A 498 0.03 29.58 -10.09
CA ILE A 498 -0.49 28.22 -10.23
C ILE A 498 -0.02 27.69 -11.58
N HIS A 499 0.74 26.60 -11.57
CA HIS A 499 1.21 25.94 -12.79
C HIS A 499 0.22 24.86 -13.19
N VAL A 500 -0.48 25.05 -14.31
CA VAL A 500 -1.32 24.04 -14.96
C VAL A 500 -0.44 23.22 -15.90
N ARG A 501 -0.21 21.95 -15.55
CA ARG A 501 0.78 21.08 -16.21
C ARG A 501 0.15 20.29 -17.35
N ASP A 502 -0.66 19.30 -17.03
CA ASP A 502 -1.25 18.36 -17.99
C ASP A 502 -2.76 18.24 -17.73
N VAL A 503 -3.51 17.86 -18.76
CA VAL A 503 -4.88 17.39 -18.64
C VAL A 503 -4.96 15.93 -19.05
N ILE A 504 -5.59 15.11 -18.22
CA ILE A 504 -5.99 13.74 -18.54
C ILE A 504 -7.48 13.82 -18.88
N MET A 505 -7.89 13.24 -20.01
CA MET A 505 -9.28 13.24 -20.48
C MET A 505 -9.85 11.83 -20.42
N TYR A 506 -11.12 11.72 -20.04
CA TYR A 506 -11.84 10.47 -19.85
C TYR A 506 -13.06 10.40 -20.76
N SER A 507 -13.40 9.22 -21.26
CA SER A 507 -14.63 8.95 -22.03
C SER A 507 -15.39 7.77 -21.45
N GLU A 508 -16.71 7.74 -21.65
CA GLU A 508 -17.55 6.57 -21.37
C GLU A 508 -17.31 5.46 -22.41
N LYS A 509 -16.69 5.81 -23.54
CA LYS A 509 -16.36 4.88 -24.63
C LYS A 509 -14.96 4.33 -24.40
N ASN A 510 -14.90 3.02 -24.17
CA ASN A 510 -13.63 2.31 -24.11
C ASN A 510 -12.89 2.49 -25.46
N PRO A 511 -11.67 3.06 -25.48
CA PRO A 511 -10.93 3.31 -26.71
C PRO A 511 -10.41 2.03 -27.39
N GLU A 512 -10.63 0.86 -26.79
CA GLU A 512 -10.03 -0.44 -27.14
C GLU A 512 -8.48 -0.39 -27.15
N LYS A 513 -7.83 -1.56 -27.33
CA LYS A 513 -6.36 -1.61 -27.38
C LYS A 513 -5.87 -0.91 -28.65
N GLN A 514 -5.09 0.16 -28.48
CA GLN A 514 -4.49 0.91 -29.59
C GLN A 514 -3.17 0.30 -30.11
N VAL A 515 -3.13 -1.03 -30.26
CA VAL A 515 -1.97 -1.74 -30.84
C VAL A 515 -2.33 -2.17 -32.25
N TYR A 516 -1.62 -1.61 -33.24
CA TYR A 516 -1.74 -2.03 -34.64
C TYR A 516 -0.81 -3.22 -34.89
N PHE A 517 -1.37 -4.36 -35.27
CA PHE A 517 -0.63 -5.57 -35.65
C PHE A 517 -0.20 -5.56 -37.11
#